data_AF-A0A821KJD0-F1
#
_entry.id   AF-A0A821KJD0-F1
#
_cell.length_a   1.000
_cell.length_b   1.000
_cell.length_c   1.000
_cell.angle_alpha   90.00
_cell.angle_beta   90.00
_cell.angle_gamma   90.00
#
_symmetry.space_group_name_H-M   'P 1'
#
loop_
_entity.id
_entity.type
_entity.pdbx_description
1 polymer ?
#
loop_
_entity_poly.entity_id
_entity_poly.type
_entity_poly.pdbx_seq_one_letter_code
_entity_poly.pdbx_strand_id
1 'polypeptide(L)'
;PYANEFRYVFLGGNPLVNEEELASKALHIQSKRFYLDVKQNQRGRFLKIAEVSSGGRKTRILMSMNVARELREHLQTFDEYIRTLGEQMMNADQLRSAVISRDDRKYYLDLKENERGRFLRISMVGIHTPRTQIAIPAQGVGELCTTLASLVEEFGNDDDDDH
;
A
#
# COMPACT_ATOMS: atom_id res chain seq x y z
N PRO A 1 -6.49 -30.05 4.87
CA PRO A 1 -7.82 -29.49 5.25
C PRO A 1 -7.65 -28.43 6.35
N TYR A 2 -7.52 -27.18 5.93
CA TYR A 2 -7.22 -26.03 6.79
C TYR A 2 -8.40 -25.73 7.72
N ALA A 3 -8.35 -26.28 8.93
CA ALA A 3 -9.16 -25.85 10.05
C ALA A 3 -8.47 -24.67 10.72
N ASN A 4 -9.02 -23.48 10.51
CA ASN A 4 -9.21 -22.40 11.50
C ASN A 4 -9.57 -21.12 10.75
N GLU A 5 -10.78 -21.19 10.18
CA GLU A 5 -11.61 -20.03 9.94
C GLU A 5 -11.73 -19.27 11.27
N PHE A 6 -11.13 -18.08 11.29
CA PHE A 6 -11.17 -17.08 12.34
C PHE A 6 -12.60 -16.55 12.52
N ARG A 7 -13.44 -17.43 13.03
CA ARG A 7 -14.79 -17.14 13.48
C ARG A 7 -14.68 -16.20 14.69
N TYR A 8 -15.49 -15.14 14.64
CA TYR A 8 -15.89 -14.24 15.73
C TYR A 8 -15.04 -13.00 16.01
N VAL A 9 -15.19 -11.97 15.15
CA VAL A 9 -15.61 -10.61 15.54
C VAL A 9 -16.06 -9.94 14.23
N PHE A 10 -17.32 -9.72 13.88
CA PHE A 10 -18.51 -9.27 14.60
C PHE A 10 -19.77 -9.89 13.95
N LEU A 11 -20.84 -9.90 14.75
CA LEU A 11 -22.22 -10.36 14.52
C LEU A 11 -22.78 -10.22 13.08
N GLY A 12 -23.36 -11.31 12.55
CA GLY A 12 -24.68 -11.25 11.88
C GLY A 12 -24.81 -11.00 10.38
N GLY A 13 -23.78 -11.16 9.54
CA GLY A 13 -23.92 -10.93 8.08
C GLY A 13 -23.14 -11.91 7.21
N ASN A 14 -23.76 -12.36 6.11
CA ASN A 14 -23.20 -13.23 5.09
C ASN A 14 -21.91 -12.62 4.48
N PRO A 15 -20.75 -13.32 4.42
CA PRO A 15 -19.44 -12.71 4.10
C PRO A 15 -19.21 -12.38 2.61
N LEU A 16 -20.25 -12.36 1.77
CA LEU A 16 -20.13 -12.21 0.31
C LEU A 16 -20.79 -10.95 -0.27
N VAL A 17 -21.36 -10.05 0.54
CA VAL A 17 -22.27 -9.00 0.02
C VAL A 17 -21.90 -7.57 0.41
N ASN A 18 -20.64 -7.21 0.67
CA ASN A 18 -20.38 -5.83 1.09
C ASN A 18 -19.07 -5.19 0.65
N GLU A 19 -18.33 -5.78 -0.28
CA GLU A 19 -17.18 -5.09 -0.90
C GLU A 19 -17.41 -4.96 -2.40
N GLU A 20 -17.77 -3.76 -2.86
CA GLU A 20 -17.83 -3.40 -4.27
C GLU A 20 -16.43 -3.00 -4.74
N GLU A 21 -15.99 -3.50 -5.89
CA GLU A 21 -14.75 -3.07 -6.54
C GLU A 21 -15.06 -1.96 -7.53
N LEU A 22 -14.50 -0.77 -7.27
CA LEU A 22 -14.73 0.43 -8.09
C LEU A 22 -13.67 0.56 -9.19
N ALA A 23 -12.43 0.20 -8.88
CA ALA A 23 -11.34 0.17 -9.83
C ALA A 23 -10.27 -0.85 -9.43
N SER A 24 -9.59 -1.42 -10.43
CA SER A 24 -8.39 -2.22 -10.22
C SER A 24 -7.33 -1.83 -11.26
N LYS A 25 -6.09 -1.60 -10.78
CA LYS A 25 -4.91 -1.36 -11.61
C LYS A 25 -3.83 -2.36 -11.24
N ALA A 26 -3.13 -2.88 -12.25
CA ALA A 26 -2.03 -3.81 -12.07
C ALA A 26 -0.72 -3.19 -12.56
N LEU A 27 0.32 -3.25 -11.73
CA LEU A 27 1.67 -2.83 -12.07
C LEU A 27 2.59 -4.04 -12.10
N HIS A 28 3.49 -4.09 -13.08
CA HIS A 28 4.47 -5.15 -13.20
C HIS A 28 5.88 -4.56 -13.09
N ILE A 29 6.50 -4.76 -11.93
CA ILE A 29 7.79 -4.15 -11.59
C ILE A 29 8.79 -5.27 -11.29
N GLN A 30 9.80 -5.41 -12.16
CA GLN A 30 10.73 -6.55 -12.17
C GLN A 30 10.00 -7.90 -12.23
N SER A 31 10.17 -8.72 -11.19
CA SER A 31 9.57 -10.05 -11.04
C SER A 31 8.36 -10.05 -10.10
N LYS A 32 7.87 -8.86 -9.72
CA LYS A 32 6.74 -8.68 -8.80
C LYS A 32 5.57 -8.04 -9.52
N ARG A 33 4.36 -8.47 -9.17
CA ARG A 33 3.11 -7.85 -9.60
C ARG A 33 2.45 -7.14 -8.44
N PHE A 34 1.99 -5.92 -8.65
CA PHE A 34 1.24 -5.15 -7.67
C PHE A 34 -0.17 -4.92 -8.18
N TYR A 35 -1.16 -5.08 -7.31
CA TYR A 35 -2.56 -4.81 -7.60
C TYR A 35 -3.04 -3.71 -6.67
N LEU A 36 -3.56 -2.64 -7.24
CA LEU A 36 -4.16 -1.51 -6.54
C LEU A 36 -5.66 -1.57 -6.81
N ASP A 37 -6.41 -2.03 -5.80
CA ASP A 37 -7.86 -2.16 -5.88
C ASP A 37 -8.51 -1.06 -5.02
N VAL A 38 -9.31 -0.20 -5.63
CA VAL A 38 -10.22 0.70 -4.92
C VAL A 38 -11.53 -0.04 -4.69
N LYS A 39 -11.90 -0.16 -3.42
CA LYS A 39 -13.10 -0.89 -2.99
C LYS A 39 -13.96 -0.05 -2.07
N GLN A 40 -15.24 -0.36 -2.00
CA GLN A 40 -16.19 0.32 -1.12
C GLN A 40 -17.01 -0.69 -0.34
N ASN A 41 -17.19 -0.42 0.95
CA ASN A 41 -18.08 -1.17 1.83
C ASN A 41 -18.95 -0.23 2.66
N GLN A 42 -19.73 -0.77 3.59
CA GLN A 42 -20.59 0.03 4.48
C GLN A 42 -19.84 1.03 5.36
N ARG A 43 -18.51 0.90 5.50
CA ARG A 43 -17.66 1.81 6.28
C ARG A 43 -17.00 2.89 5.40
N GLY A 44 -17.31 2.93 4.12
CA GLY A 44 -16.73 3.86 3.16
C GLY A 44 -15.74 3.21 2.20
N ARG A 45 -15.00 4.06 1.51
CA ARG A 45 -14.08 3.66 0.45
C ARG A 45 -12.67 3.45 0.98
N PHE A 46 -11.97 2.48 0.39
CA PHE A 46 -10.61 2.15 0.78
C PHE A 46 -9.78 1.63 -0.39
N LEU A 47 -8.47 1.81 -0.27
CA LEU A 47 -7.48 1.26 -1.18
C LEU A 47 -6.86 0.00 -0.59
N LYS A 48 -6.76 -1.04 -1.41
CA LYS A 48 -6.01 -2.25 -1.12
C LYS A 48 -4.85 -2.39 -2.10
N ILE A 49 -3.63 -2.46 -1.57
CA ILE A 49 -2.43 -2.70 -2.38
C ILE A 49 -1.92 -4.11 -2.06
N ALA A 50 -1.91 -4.99 -3.06
CA ALA A 50 -1.39 -6.34 -2.95
C ALA A 50 -0.08 -6.48 -3.72
N GLU A 51 0.91 -7.14 -3.13
CA GLU A 51 2.14 -7.60 -3.78
C GLU A 51 2.04 -9.11 -4.02
N VAL A 52 2.35 -9.54 -5.24
CA VAL A 52 2.57 -10.94 -5.61
C VAL A 52 4.02 -11.07 -6.04
N SER A 53 4.80 -11.75 -5.20
CA SER A 53 6.20 -12.08 -5.50
C SER A 53 6.31 -13.23 -6.51
N SER A 54 7.48 -13.38 -7.14
CA SER A 54 7.77 -14.47 -8.08
C SER A 54 7.57 -15.87 -7.52
N GLY A 55 7.73 -16.06 -6.20
CA GLY A 55 7.46 -17.32 -5.50
C GLY A 55 5.98 -17.56 -5.16
N GLY A 56 5.06 -16.74 -5.69
CA GLY A 56 3.62 -16.86 -5.44
C GLY A 56 3.17 -16.36 -4.07
N ARG A 57 4.10 -15.96 -3.18
CA ARG A 57 3.75 -15.33 -1.90
C ARG A 57 3.04 -14.01 -2.16
N LYS A 58 1.84 -13.88 -1.57
CA LYS A 58 1.00 -12.69 -1.62
C LYS A 58 1.04 -11.96 -0.29
N THR A 59 1.24 -10.66 -0.31
CA THR A 59 1.06 -9.77 0.84
C THR A 59 0.17 -8.60 0.45
N ARG A 60 -0.45 -7.94 1.43
CA ARG A 60 -1.34 -6.81 1.17
C ARG A 60 -1.30 -5.81 2.31
N ILE A 61 -1.56 -4.56 1.98
CA ILE A 61 -1.86 -3.48 2.92
C ILE A 61 -3.19 -2.83 2.52
N LEU A 62 -3.90 -2.30 3.50
CA LEU A 62 -5.21 -1.67 3.33
C LEU A 62 -5.16 -0.29 3.96
N MET A 63 -5.76 0.71 3.32
CA MET A 63 -5.77 2.09 3.82
C MET A 63 -7.01 2.84 3.35
N SER A 64 -7.44 3.87 4.10
CA SER A 64 -8.49 4.78 3.64
C SER A 64 -7.99 5.64 2.46
N MET A 65 -8.91 6.27 1.73
CA MET A 65 -8.53 7.15 0.62
C MET A 65 -7.73 8.38 1.10
N ASN A 66 -8.01 8.87 2.31
CA ASN A 66 -7.21 9.93 2.94
C ASN A 66 -5.74 9.53 3.17
N VAL A 67 -5.50 8.31 3.69
CA VAL A 67 -4.13 7.79 3.82
C VAL A 67 -3.49 7.57 2.44
N ALA A 68 -4.26 7.15 1.44
CA ALA A 68 -3.76 6.99 0.08
C ALA A 68 -3.30 8.33 -0.54
N ARG A 69 -3.98 9.43 -0.23
CA ARG A 69 -3.58 10.80 -0.63
C ARG A 69 -2.25 11.20 -0.01
N GLU A 70 -2.08 11.02 1.31
CA GLU A 70 -0.81 11.29 2.00
C GLU A 70 0.32 10.36 1.50
N LEU A 71 -0.01 9.10 1.22
CA LEU A 71 0.93 8.15 0.64
C LEU A 71 1.46 8.66 -0.70
N ARG A 72 0.60 9.17 -1.58
CA ARG A 72 1.00 9.76 -2.87
C ARG A 72 2.01 10.89 -2.69
N GLU A 73 1.78 11.81 -1.77
CA GLU A 73 2.69 12.94 -1.51
C GLU A 73 4.08 12.48 -1.06
N HIS A 74 4.12 11.48 -0.17
CA HIS A 74 5.39 10.86 0.22
C HIS A 74 6.05 10.12 -0.94
N LEU A 75 5.30 9.36 -1.75
CA LEU A 75 5.84 8.65 -2.91
C LEU A 75 6.49 9.61 -3.91
N GLN A 76 5.89 10.79 -4.14
CA GLN A 76 6.50 11.82 -4.97
C GLN A 76 7.85 12.28 -4.41
N THR A 77 7.90 12.57 -3.10
CA THR A 77 9.15 12.96 -2.42
C THR A 77 10.21 11.86 -2.51
N PHE A 78 9.80 10.58 -2.38
CA PHE A 78 10.70 9.45 -2.52
C PHE A 78 11.19 9.28 -3.97
N ASP A 79 10.33 9.42 -4.98
CA ASP A 79 10.71 9.32 -6.39
C ASP A 79 11.74 10.40 -6.77
N GLU A 80 11.51 11.64 -6.36
CA GLU A 80 12.45 12.75 -6.54
C GLU A 80 13.80 12.43 -5.89
N TYR A 81 13.80 11.96 -4.64
CA TYR A 81 15.03 11.58 -3.95
C TYR A 81 15.73 10.37 -4.60
N ILE A 82 14.98 9.37 -5.07
CA ILE A 82 15.55 8.22 -5.79
C ILE A 82 16.28 8.68 -7.06
N ARG A 83 15.75 9.69 -7.77
CA ARG A 83 16.39 10.24 -8.97
C ARG A 83 17.67 11.01 -8.67
N THR A 84 17.83 11.58 -7.47
CA THR A 84 19.08 12.24 -7.07
C THR A 84 20.14 11.25 -6.59
N LEU A 85 19.71 10.08 -6.12
CA LEU A 85 20.60 8.97 -5.78
C LEU A 85 21.13 8.34 -7.08
N GLY A 86 22.33 8.73 -7.51
CA GLY A 86 23.01 8.12 -8.65
C GLY A 86 23.22 6.61 -8.51
N GLU A 87 23.92 5.99 -9.46
CA GLU A 87 24.09 4.51 -9.52
C GLU A 87 24.96 3.93 -8.39
N GLN A 88 25.71 4.78 -7.68
CA GLN A 88 26.59 4.34 -6.60
C GLN A 88 25.80 3.85 -5.38
N MET A 89 26.11 2.64 -4.93
CA MET A 89 25.57 2.10 -3.68
C MET A 89 26.22 2.80 -2.49
N MET A 90 25.38 3.28 -1.57
CA MET A 90 25.79 3.95 -0.34
C MET A 90 25.98 2.95 0.82
N ASN A 91 25.56 1.70 0.66
CA ASN A 91 25.60 0.63 1.67
C ASN A 91 24.90 1.00 2.99
N ALA A 92 23.88 1.85 2.89
CA ALA A 92 23.06 2.27 4.03
C ALA A 92 21.80 1.39 4.11
N ASP A 93 21.55 0.80 5.29
CA ASP A 93 20.34 -0.03 5.51
C ASP A 93 19.04 0.79 5.37
N GLN A 94 19.11 2.11 5.56
CA GLN A 94 17.98 3.03 5.43
C GLN A 94 18.47 4.38 4.90
N LEU A 95 17.93 4.78 3.75
CA LEU A 95 18.30 6.03 3.06
C LEU A 95 17.37 7.18 3.46
N ARG A 96 16.06 6.90 3.57
CA ARG A 96 15.04 7.88 3.94
C ARG A 96 13.82 7.16 4.51
N SER A 97 13.14 7.78 5.47
CA SER A 97 11.88 7.26 6.01
C SER A 97 10.82 8.33 6.20
N ALA A 98 9.55 7.90 6.16
CA ALA A 98 8.38 8.69 6.50
C ALA A 98 7.36 7.82 7.25
N VAL A 99 6.44 8.45 7.97
CA VAL A 99 5.39 7.75 8.72
C VAL A 99 4.07 8.47 8.53
N ILE A 100 3.03 7.72 8.16
CA ILE A 100 1.64 8.19 8.16
C ILE A 100 0.95 7.58 9.37
N SER A 101 0.28 8.40 10.18
CA SER A 101 -0.48 7.95 11.34
C SER A 101 -1.94 8.40 11.22
N ARG A 102 -2.87 7.44 11.22
CA ARG A 102 -4.32 7.68 11.20
C ARG A 102 -5.00 6.65 12.08
N ASP A 103 -5.87 7.13 12.97
CA ASP A 103 -6.60 6.31 13.94
C ASP A 103 -5.67 5.38 14.74
N ASP A 104 -5.94 4.07 14.67
CA ASP A 104 -5.19 2.99 15.30
C ASP A 104 -4.13 2.36 14.37
N ARG A 105 -3.82 3.00 13.24
CA ARG A 105 -2.89 2.49 12.21
C ARG A 105 -1.73 3.43 11.92
N LYS A 106 -0.57 2.83 11.74
CA LYS A 106 0.66 3.47 11.27
C LYS A 106 1.16 2.81 10.00
N TYR A 107 1.55 3.64 9.04
CA TYR A 107 2.18 3.20 7.80
C TYR A 107 3.60 3.74 7.79
N TYR A 108 4.57 2.84 7.85
CA TYR A 108 6.00 3.16 7.78
C TYR A 108 6.48 3.01 6.35
N LEU A 109 7.09 4.06 5.82
CA LEU A 109 7.70 4.08 4.50
C LEU A 109 9.20 4.17 4.69
N ASP A 110 9.93 3.11 4.32
CA ASP A 110 11.38 3.06 4.45
C ASP A 110 12.01 2.82 3.08
N LEU A 111 12.71 3.81 2.54
CA LEU A 111 13.59 3.61 1.39
C LEU A 111 14.88 2.97 1.89
N LYS A 112 15.11 1.72 1.48
CA LYS A 112 16.24 0.89 1.91
C LYS A 112 17.10 0.52 0.70
N GLU A 113 18.35 0.18 0.97
CA GLU A 113 19.30 -0.33 -0.03
C GLU A 113 19.86 -1.67 0.46
N ASN A 114 19.94 -2.65 -0.43
CA ASN A 114 20.61 -3.93 -0.18
C ASN A 114 21.35 -4.38 -1.45
N GLU A 115 22.00 -5.55 -1.41
CA GLU A 115 22.77 -6.11 -2.53
C GLU A 115 21.96 -6.28 -3.84
N ARG A 116 20.63 -6.34 -3.75
CA ARG A 116 19.73 -6.46 -4.92
C ARG A 116 19.30 -5.09 -5.47
N GLY A 117 19.69 -4.00 -4.83
CA GLY A 117 19.36 -2.63 -5.18
C GLY A 117 18.49 -1.93 -4.13
N ARG A 118 17.90 -0.81 -4.55
CA ARG A 118 17.05 0.03 -3.70
C ARG A 118 15.59 -0.39 -3.78
N PHE A 119 14.88 -0.29 -2.67
CA PHE A 119 13.45 -0.57 -2.61
C PHE A 119 12.78 0.26 -1.51
N LEU A 120 11.54 0.66 -1.77
CA LEU A 120 10.67 1.28 -0.80
C LEU A 120 9.84 0.19 -0.10
N ARG A 121 10.02 0.04 1.21
CA ARG A 121 9.20 -0.84 2.04
C ARG A 121 8.06 -0.05 2.65
N ILE A 122 6.83 -0.49 2.44
CA ILE A 122 5.64 0.08 3.08
C ILE A 122 5.10 -0.96 4.07
N SER A 123 5.16 -0.64 5.37
CA SER A 123 4.65 -1.50 6.45
C SER A 123 3.40 -0.90 7.07
N MET A 124 2.33 -1.68 7.16
CA MET A 124 1.12 -1.34 7.90
C MET A 124 1.16 -2.03 9.27
N VAL A 125 0.98 -1.26 10.33
CA VAL A 125 0.89 -1.72 11.71
C VAL A 125 -0.39 -1.16 12.31
N GLY A 126 -1.28 -2.05 12.76
CA GLY A 126 -2.46 -1.67 13.54
C GLY A 126 -2.33 -2.19 14.97
N ILE A 127 -3.04 -1.57 15.92
CA ILE A 127 -2.98 -1.96 17.35
C ILE A 127 -3.34 -3.43 17.56
N HIS A 128 -4.35 -3.93 16.85
CA HIS A 128 -4.86 -5.30 16.98
C HIS A 128 -4.65 -6.17 15.75
N THR A 129 -3.91 -5.69 14.75
CA THR A 129 -3.69 -6.40 13.49
C THR A 129 -2.22 -6.76 13.30
N PRO A 130 -1.89 -7.97 12.81
CA PRO A 130 -0.52 -8.33 12.48
C PRO A 130 0.13 -7.31 11.53
N ARG A 131 1.41 -7.02 11.73
CA ARG A 131 2.18 -6.19 10.81
C ARG A 131 2.22 -6.85 9.43
N THR A 132 1.79 -6.12 8.41
CA THR A 132 1.89 -6.53 7.01
C THR A 132 2.74 -5.55 6.23
N GLN A 133 3.42 -6.00 5.17
CA GLN A 133 4.27 -5.12 4.38
C GLN A 133 4.32 -5.54 2.91
N ILE A 134 4.62 -4.55 2.08
CA ILE A 134 4.98 -4.71 0.68
C ILE A 134 6.34 -4.03 0.42
N ALA A 135 7.06 -4.46 -0.60
CA ALA A 135 8.37 -3.93 -0.98
C ALA A 135 8.43 -3.65 -2.48
N ILE A 136 8.41 -2.37 -2.82
CA ILE A 136 8.39 -1.86 -4.19
C ILE A 136 9.83 -1.55 -4.62
N PRO A 137 10.33 -2.17 -5.70
CA PRO A 137 11.62 -1.79 -6.26
C PRO A 137 11.66 -0.28 -6.60
N ALA A 138 12.78 0.39 -6.33
CA ALA A 138 12.87 1.86 -6.41
C ALA A 138 12.44 2.42 -7.79
N GLN A 139 12.78 1.73 -8.88
CA GLN A 139 12.40 2.14 -10.24
C GLN A 139 10.89 2.07 -10.53
N GLY A 140 10.09 1.40 -9.68
CA GLY A 140 8.64 1.36 -9.79
C GLY A 140 7.92 2.34 -8.87
N VAL A 141 8.64 3.13 -8.06
CA VAL A 141 8.04 4.11 -7.14
C VAL A 141 7.33 5.23 -7.90
N GLY A 142 7.93 5.74 -8.98
CA GLY A 142 7.30 6.74 -9.86
C GLY A 142 6.01 6.23 -10.51
N GLU A 143 6.01 5.01 -11.06
CA GLU A 143 4.82 4.40 -11.67
C GLU A 143 3.70 4.17 -10.64
N LEU A 144 4.05 3.71 -9.43
CA LEU A 144 3.11 3.59 -8.32
C LEU A 144 2.53 4.96 -7.95
N CYS A 145 3.36 6.01 -7.88
CA CYS A 145 2.92 7.36 -7.58
C CYS A 145 1.91 7.89 -8.61
N THR A 146 2.20 7.75 -9.90
CA THR A 146 1.29 8.16 -10.98
C THR A 146 -0.03 7.38 -10.95
N THR A 147 0.04 6.07 -10.75
CA THR A 147 -1.16 5.22 -10.67
C THR A 147 -2.01 5.62 -9.47
N LEU A 148 -1.39 5.79 -8.31
CA LEU A 148 -2.07 6.22 -7.08
C LEU A 148 -2.69 7.61 -7.24
N ALA A 149 -2.01 8.53 -7.94
CA ALA A 149 -2.55 9.86 -8.24
C ALA A 149 -3.87 9.77 -9.01
N SER A 150 -3.93 8.95 -10.08
CA SER A 150 -5.17 8.77 -10.84
C SER A 150 -6.31 8.18 -10.01
N LEU A 151 -6.02 7.20 -9.15
CA LEU A 151 -7.02 6.56 -8.31
C LEU A 151 -7.53 7.51 -7.21
N VAL A 152 -6.66 8.32 -6.63
CA VAL A 152 -7.04 9.31 -5.61
C VAL A 152 -7.81 10.47 -6.23
N GLU A 153 -7.47 10.91 -7.43
CA GLU A 153 -8.20 11.97 -8.14
C GLU A 153 -9.62 11.52 -8.51
N GLU A 154 -9.77 10.29 -9.00
CA GLU A 154 -11.05 9.74 -9.44
C GLU A 154 -11.94 9.32 -8.25
N PHE A 155 -11.36 8.73 -7.20
CA PHE A 155 -12.13 8.09 -6.12
C PHE A 155 -11.89 8.68 -4.73
N GLY A 156 -11.05 9.70 -4.56
CA GLY A 156 -10.69 10.23 -3.25
C GLY A 156 -11.61 11.30 -2.69
N ASN A 157 -12.59 11.78 -3.46
CA ASN A 157 -13.40 12.97 -3.11
C ASN A 157 -14.69 12.64 -2.35
N ASP A 158 -15.04 11.36 -2.20
CA ASP A 158 -16.35 10.96 -1.66
C ASP A 158 -16.34 10.73 -0.12
N ASP A 159 -15.20 10.93 0.54
CA ASP A 159 -15.07 10.81 2.01
C ASP A 159 -15.18 12.18 2.73
N ASP A 160 -15.49 13.27 2.02
CA ASP A 160 -15.62 14.63 2.60
C ASP A 160 -17.08 15.05 2.93
N ASP A 161 -18.08 14.22 2.64
CA ASP A 161 -19.46 14.43 3.09
C ASP A 161 -19.81 13.45 4.22
N ASP A 162 -19.38 13.76 5.44
CA ASP A 162 -20.13 13.39 6.64
C ASP A 162 -19.96 14.47 7.73
N HIS A 163 -21.13 14.90 8.21
CA HIS A 163 -21.48 16.04 9.07
C HIS A 163 -20.78 16.15 10.42
#